data_AF-A0A0A7FW78-F1
#
_entry.id   AF-A0A0A7FW78-F1
#
_cell.length_a   1.000
_cell.length_b   1.000
_cell.length_c   1.000
_cell.angle_alpha   90.00
_cell.angle_beta   90.00
_cell.angle_gamma   90.00
#
_symmetry.space_group_name_H-M   'P 1'
#
loop_
_entity.id
_entity.type
_entity.pdbx_description
1 polymer ?
#
loop_
_entity_poly.entity_id
_entity_poly.type
_entity_poly.pdbx_seq_one_letter_code
_entity_poly.pdbx_strand_id
1 'polypeptide(L)'
;MNESIECIKQKQYDKAMSEIDSALDTKPNDEKAKGLKEVVNKFITAKNLYSNNQLYEANSKVKEISSYYNINGFKEDVDNLKSQINTSIEKRKEKIEKEKKEKEIEKQKSLENKQLAKKEDNQKEDCKISKKEEQDNNKKEKILNSKNKTNTNNRQAKSRTEEKIVKEKAVSESKKKKSREK
;
A
#
# COMPACT_ATOMS: atom_id res chain seq x y z
N MET A 1 -0.25 -16.96 -58.85
CA MET A 1 -1.11 -15.88 -58.29
C MET A 1 -2.56 -16.33 -58.11
N ASN A 2 -3.16 -17.02 -59.09
CA ASN A 2 -4.48 -17.63 -58.86
C ASN A 2 -4.40 -18.71 -57.77
N GLU A 3 -3.31 -19.48 -57.76
CA GLU A 3 -2.94 -20.46 -56.72
C GLU A 3 -2.85 -19.81 -55.35
N SER A 4 -2.11 -18.71 -55.20
CA SER A 4 -1.98 -18.01 -53.91
C SER A 4 -3.32 -17.49 -53.38
N ILE A 5 -4.20 -16.97 -54.26
CA ILE A 5 -5.54 -16.52 -53.86
C ILE A 5 -6.40 -17.71 -53.41
N GLU A 6 -6.25 -18.87 -54.06
CA GLU A 6 -6.94 -20.10 -53.67
C GLU A 6 -6.41 -20.67 -52.33
N CYS A 7 -5.09 -20.68 -52.12
CA CYS A 7 -4.48 -21.02 -50.84
C CYS A 7 -4.97 -20.10 -49.70
N ILE A 8 -5.18 -18.81 -49.97
CA ILE A 8 -5.76 -17.85 -49.01
C ILE A 8 -7.19 -18.23 -48.63
N LYS A 9 -8.08 -18.53 -49.60
CA LYS A 9 -9.45 -19.01 -49.31
C LYS A 9 -9.45 -20.28 -48.47
N GLN A 10 -8.52 -21.19 -48.77
CA GLN A 10 -8.33 -22.45 -48.04
C GLN A 10 -7.55 -22.29 -46.72
N LYS A 11 -7.24 -21.06 -46.31
CA LYS A 11 -6.54 -20.69 -45.05
C LYS A 11 -5.13 -21.27 -44.92
N GLN A 12 -4.51 -21.64 -46.04
CA GLN A 12 -3.16 -22.20 -46.15
C GLN A 12 -2.15 -21.06 -46.39
N TYR A 13 -2.05 -20.12 -45.45
CA TYR A 13 -1.33 -18.86 -45.63
C TYR A 13 0.17 -19.04 -45.88
N ASP A 14 0.80 -20.04 -45.29
CA ASP A 14 2.24 -20.31 -45.49
C ASP A 14 2.53 -20.79 -46.92
N LYS A 15 1.64 -21.60 -47.51
CA LYS A 15 1.68 -21.94 -48.94
C LYS A 15 1.36 -20.73 -49.81
N ALA A 16 0.37 -19.92 -49.42
CA ALA A 16 0.03 -18.71 -50.16
C ALA A 16 1.23 -17.77 -50.28
N MET A 17 2.06 -17.63 -49.23
CA MET A 17 3.33 -16.91 -49.30
C MET A 17 4.29 -17.51 -50.33
N SER A 18 4.50 -18.84 -50.34
CA SER A 18 5.34 -19.52 -51.34
C SER A 18 4.84 -19.33 -52.78
N GLU A 19 3.53 -19.34 -52.99
CA GLU A 19 2.88 -19.10 -54.30
C GLU A 19 2.94 -17.62 -54.74
N ILE A 20 2.97 -16.67 -53.79
CA ILE A 20 3.20 -15.24 -54.09
C ILE A 20 4.67 -15.02 -54.43
N ASP A 21 5.59 -15.66 -53.71
CA ASP A 21 7.03 -15.52 -53.91
C ASP A 21 7.44 -16.10 -55.27
N SER A 22 6.96 -17.29 -55.62
CA SER A 22 7.15 -17.89 -56.95
C SER A 22 6.59 -17.02 -58.09
N ALA A 23 5.47 -16.32 -57.84
CA ALA A 23 4.91 -15.38 -58.79
C ALA A 23 5.73 -14.08 -58.91
N LEU A 24 6.36 -13.62 -57.82
CA LEU A 24 7.26 -12.47 -57.81
C LEU A 24 8.62 -12.78 -58.44
N ASP A 25 9.17 -13.98 -58.25
CA ASP A 25 10.39 -14.40 -58.96
C ASP A 25 10.18 -14.39 -60.48
N THR A 26 8.97 -14.77 -60.93
CA THR A 26 8.57 -14.69 -62.34
C THR A 26 8.26 -13.25 -62.80
N LYS A 27 7.74 -12.39 -61.91
CA LYS A 27 7.35 -11.00 -62.19
C LYS A 27 7.69 -10.05 -61.03
N PRO A 28 8.97 -9.62 -60.89
CA PRO A 28 9.42 -8.86 -59.71
C PRO A 28 8.76 -7.49 -59.51
N ASN A 29 8.10 -6.96 -60.55
CA ASN A 29 7.40 -5.68 -60.55
C ASN A 29 5.86 -5.80 -60.54
N ASP A 30 5.31 -6.95 -60.18
CA ASP A 30 3.86 -7.10 -59.99
C ASP A 30 3.45 -6.50 -58.62
N GLU A 31 3.01 -5.25 -58.64
CA GLU A 31 2.56 -4.52 -57.44
C GLU A 31 1.37 -5.18 -56.72
N LYS A 32 0.54 -5.97 -57.43
CA LYS A 32 -0.55 -6.73 -56.80
C LYS A 32 0.01 -7.92 -56.02
N ALA A 33 1.01 -8.61 -56.57
CA ALA A 33 1.70 -9.67 -55.85
C ALA A 33 2.47 -9.12 -54.64
N LYS A 34 3.17 -7.97 -54.78
CA LYS A 34 3.87 -7.30 -53.67
C LYS A 34 2.91 -6.92 -52.52
N GLY A 35 1.82 -6.23 -52.83
CA GLY A 35 0.86 -5.81 -51.80
C GLY A 35 0.11 -7.00 -51.16
N LEU A 36 -0.14 -8.07 -51.92
CA LEU A 36 -0.69 -9.30 -51.38
C LEU A 36 0.30 -10.00 -50.43
N LYS A 37 1.60 -10.07 -50.80
CA LYS A 37 2.69 -10.56 -49.93
C LYS A 37 2.72 -9.81 -48.60
N GLU A 38 2.69 -8.48 -48.68
CA GLU A 38 2.73 -7.61 -47.50
C GLU A 38 1.55 -7.88 -46.55
N VAL A 39 0.33 -7.99 -47.10
CA VAL A 39 -0.89 -8.22 -46.35
C VAL A 39 -0.97 -9.62 -45.72
N VAL A 40 -0.59 -10.68 -46.46
CA VAL A 40 -0.54 -12.04 -45.92
C VAL A 40 0.54 -12.16 -44.84
N ASN A 41 1.73 -11.58 -45.07
CA ASN A 41 2.82 -11.55 -44.08
C ASN A 41 2.43 -10.80 -42.80
N LYS A 42 1.74 -9.64 -42.91
CA LYS A 42 1.19 -8.92 -41.76
C LYS A 42 0.20 -9.76 -40.97
N PHE A 43 -0.67 -10.51 -41.64
CA PHE A 43 -1.62 -11.41 -40.98
C PHE A 43 -0.92 -12.57 -40.24
N ILE A 44 0.02 -13.27 -40.88
CA ILE A 44 0.82 -14.33 -40.25
C ILE A 44 1.58 -13.77 -39.04
N THR A 45 2.20 -12.60 -39.19
CA THR A 45 2.92 -11.91 -38.11
C THR A 45 1.99 -11.58 -36.94
N ALA A 46 0.80 -11.01 -37.20
CA ALA A 46 -0.18 -10.70 -36.16
C ALA A 46 -0.69 -11.95 -35.42
N LYS A 47 -0.92 -13.06 -36.15
CA LYS A 47 -1.31 -14.35 -35.59
C LYS A 47 -0.22 -14.93 -34.68
N ASN A 48 1.05 -14.86 -35.08
CA ASN A 48 2.16 -15.35 -34.27
C ASN A 48 2.39 -14.50 -33.01
N LEU A 49 2.31 -13.17 -33.12
CA LEU A 49 2.37 -12.26 -31.98
C LEU A 49 1.20 -12.50 -30.99
N TYR A 50 0.00 -12.78 -31.49
CA TYR A 50 -1.15 -13.14 -30.66
C TYR A 50 -0.94 -14.45 -29.90
N SER A 51 -0.46 -15.51 -30.57
CA SER A 51 -0.07 -16.78 -29.93
C SER A 51 1.00 -16.60 -28.84
N ASN A 52 1.93 -15.66 -29.05
CA ASN A 52 2.97 -15.30 -28.07
C ASN A 52 2.48 -14.34 -26.97
N ASN A 53 1.18 -14.02 -26.88
CA ASN A 53 0.58 -13.07 -25.93
C ASN A 53 1.17 -11.63 -26.03
N GLN A 54 1.74 -11.28 -27.19
CA GLN A 54 2.23 -9.95 -27.56
C GLN A 54 1.06 -9.14 -28.17
N LEU A 55 0.05 -8.90 -27.32
CA LEU A 55 -1.27 -8.46 -27.77
C LEU A 55 -1.27 -7.06 -28.40
N TYR A 56 -0.40 -6.15 -27.97
CA TYR A 56 -0.38 -4.77 -28.48
C TYR A 56 0.30 -4.70 -29.84
N GLU A 57 1.38 -5.46 -30.01
CA GLU A 57 2.13 -5.65 -31.24
C GLU A 57 1.25 -6.34 -32.30
N ALA A 58 0.53 -7.40 -31.90
CA ALA A 58 -0.48 -8.05 -32.73
C ALA A 58 -1.59 -7.08 -33.17
N ASN A 59 -2.06 -6.22 -32.25
CA ASN A 59 -3.08 -5.21 -32.56
C ASN A 59 -2.57 -4.13 -33.52
N SER A 60 -1.29 -3.75 -33.47
CA SER A 60 -0.68 -2.89 -34.50
C SER A 60 -0.70 -3.59 -35.85
N LYS A 61 -0.15 -4.80 -35.93
CA LYS A 61 0.01 -5.53 -37.20
C LYS A 61 -1.32 -5.86 -37.88
N VAL A 62 -2.38 -6.18 -37.11
CA VAL A 62 -3.72 -6.40 -37.68
C VAL A 62 -4.44 -5.11 -38.11
N LYS A 63 -4.05 -3.94 -37.57
CA LYS A 63 -4.53 -2.62 -38.04
C LYS A 63 -3.80 -2.11 -39.28
N GLU A 64 -2.56 -2.55 -39.47
CA GLU A 64 -1.74 -2.24 -40.66
C GLU A 64 -2.16 -3.05 -41.91
N ILE A 65 -3.12 -3.98 -41.79
CA ILE A 65 -3.67 -4.74 -42.91
C ILE A 65 -4.66 -3.88 -43.69
N SER A 66 -4.33 -3.60 -44.96
CA SER A 66 -5.19 -2.82 -45.86
C SER A 66 -6.41 -3.63 -46.32
N SER A 67 -7.58 -3.00 -46.32
CA SER A 67 -8.83 -3.53 -46.89
C SER A 67 -8.85 -3.59 -48.42
N TYR A 68 -7.79 -3.12 -49.10
CA TYR A 68 -7.68 -3.18 -50.55
C TYR A 68 -7.79 -4.61 -51.10
N TYR A 69 -7.24 -5.60 -50.38
CA TYR A 69 -7.31 -7.02 -50.74
C TYR A 69 -8.55 -7.70 -50.13
N ASN A 70 -9.74 -7.30 -50.61
CA ASN A 70 -11.02 -7.94 -50.30
C ASN A 70 -11.14 -9.33 -50.95
N ILE A 71 -10.32 -10.28 -50.49
CA ILE A 71 -10.49 -11.70 -50.76
C ILE A 71 -11.49 -12.24 -49.73
N ASN A 72 -12.61 -12.81 -50.20
CA ASN A 72 -13.64 -13.41 -49.33
C ASN A 72 -13.02 -14.52 -48.45
N GLY A 73 -13.48 -14.68 -47.21
CA GLY A 73 -12.82 -15.50 -46.19
C GLY A 73 -11.61 -14.81 -45.54
N PHE A 74 -10.66 -14.27 -46.31
CA PHE A 74 -9.47 -13.61 -45.73
C PHE A 74 -9.83 -12.41 -44.85
N LYS A 75 -10.73 -11.54 -45.35
CA LYS A 75 -11.22 -10.40 -44.56
C LYS A 75 -11.87 -10.86 -43.24
N GLU A 76 -12.62 -11.95 -43.27
CA GLU A 76 -13.30 -12.50 -42.09
C GLU A 76 -12.28 -13.03 -41.07
N ASP A 77 -11.21 -13.70 -41.52
CA ASP A 77 -10.14 -14.16 -40.63
C ASP A 77 -9.33 -13.00 -40.03
N VAL A 78 -9.11 -11.91 -40.77
CA VAL A 78 -8.50 -10.67 -40.28
C VAL A 78 -9.38 -10.00 -39.21
N ASP A 79 -10.68 -9.84 -39.47
CA ASP A 79 -11.62 -9.23 -38.52
C ASP A 79 -11.83 -10.12 -37.28
N ASN A 80 -11.84 -11.44 -37.43
CA ASN A 80 -11.90 -12.41 -36.35
C ASN A 80 -10.65 -12.32 -35.45
N LEU A 81 -9.44 -12.34 -36.02
CA LEU A 81 -8.19 -12.17 -35.28
C LEU A 81 -8.16 -10.83 -34.53
N LYS A 82 -8.58 -9.74 -35.18
CA LYS A 82 -8.71 -8.40 -34.60
C LYS A 82 -9.69 -8.37 -33.42
N SER A 83 -10.81 -9.08 -33.51
CA SER A 83 -11.77 -9.26 -32.41
C SER A 83 -11.13 -9.99 -31.22
N GLN A 84 -10.51 -11.16 -31.47
CA GLN A 84 -9.84 -11.97 -30.44
C GLN A 84 -8.73 -11.20 -29.70
N ILE A 85 -7.93 -10.42 -30.42
CA ILE A 85 -6.89 -9.54 -29.86
C ILE A 85 -7.52 -8.48 -28.94
N ASN A 86 -8.57 -7.78 -29.39
CA ASN A 86 -9.21 -6.72 -28.60
C ASN A 86 -9.84 -7.27 -27.31
N THR A 87 -10.62 -8.35 -27.40
CA THR A 87 -11.21 -9.02 -26.22
C THR A 87 -10.14 -9.50 -25.23
N SER A 88 -8.98 -9.94 -25.72
CA SER A 88 -7.85 -10.36 -24.87
C SER A 88 -7.18 -9.17 -24.16
N ILE A 89 -7.08 -8.02 -24.83
CA ILE A 89 -6.59 -6.77 -24.24
C ILE A 89 -7.56 -6.26 -23.17
N GLU A 90 -8.86 -6.31 -23.41
CA GLU A 90 -9.90 -5.87 -22.46
C GLU A 90 -9.88 -6.72 -21.18
N LYS A 91 -9.90 -8.05 -21.31
CA LYS A 91 -9.75 -8.98 -20.17
C LYS A 91 -8.46 -8.73 -19.38
N ARG A 92 -7.35 -8.39 -20.07
CA ARG A 92 -6.07 -8.07 -19.42
C ARG A 92 -6.10 -6.71 -18.70
N LYS A 93 -6.79 -5.70 -19.24
CA LYS A 93 -7.04 -4.40 -18.57
C LYS A 93 -7.87 -4.59 -17.30
N GLU A 94 -8.99 -5.30 -17.38
CA GLU A 94 -9.84 -5.60 -16.22
C GLU A 94 -9.07 -6.27 -15.08
N LYS A 95 -8.26 -7.28 -15.42
CA LYS A 95 -7.46 -8.01 -14.42
C LYS A 95 -6.46 -7.09 -13.72
N ILE A 96 -5.78 -6.23 -14.47
CA ILE A 96 -4.86 -5.21 -13.93
C ILE A 96 -5.59 -4.20 -13.05
N GLU A 97 -6.83 -3.82 -13.38
CA GLU A 97 -7.64 -2.91 -12.56
C GLU A 97 -8.10 -3.56 -11.24
N LYS A 98 -8.56 -4.81 -11.30
CA LYS A 98 -8.94 -5.62 -10.13
C LYS A 98 -7.76 -5.80 -9.18
N GLU A 99 -6.61 -6.24 -9.70
CA GLU A 99 -5.36 -6.37 -8.92
C GLU A 99 -4.86 -5.06 -8.30
N LYS A 100 -5.11 -3.90 -8.94
CA LYS A 100 -4.78 -2.59 -8.35
C LYS A 100 -5.67 -2.27 -7.15
N LYS A 101 -6.98 -2.45 -7.28
CA LYS A 101 -7.96 -2.19 -6.21
C LYS A 101 -7.73 -3.09 -5.00
N GLU A 102 -7.43 -4.38 -5.23
CA GLU A 102 -7.09 -5.34 -4.17
C GLU A 102 -5.86 -4.90 -3.36
N LYS A 103 -4.78 -4.52 -4.06
CA LYS A 103 -3.52 -4.01 -3.44
C LYS A 103 -3.69 -2.67 -2.73
N GLU A 104 -4.73 -1.89 -3.06
CA GLU A 104 -5.07 -0.65 -2.37
C GLU A 104 -5.86 -0.94 -1.07
N ILE A 105 -6.86 -1.82 -1.14
CA ILE A 105 -7.63 -2.28 0.03
C ILE A 105 -6.72 -2.96 1.07
N GLU A 106 -5.77 -3.79 0.63
CA GLU A 106 -4.78 -4.43 1.51
C GLU A 106 -3.92 -3.40 2.25
N LYS A 107 -3.42 -2.38 1.52
CA LYS A 107 -2.66 -1.27 2.13
C LYS A 107 -3.50 -0.51 3.17
N GLN A 108 -4.75 -0.17 2.85
CA GLN A 108 -5.66 0.52 3.76
C GLN A 108 -5.86 -0.28 5.06
N LYS A 109 -6.19 -1.58 4.97
CA LYS A 109 -6.31 -2.48 6.13
C LYS A 109 -5.03 -2.56 6.96
N SER A 110 -3.85 -2.58 6.32
CA SER A 110 -2.57 -2.60 7.03
C SER A 110 -2.29 -1.30 7.81
N LEU A 111 -2.78 -0.16 7.31
CA LEU A 111 -2.66 1.15 7.95
C LEU A 111 -3.66 1.31 9.10
N GLU A 112 -4.87 0.80 8.93
CA GLU A 112 -5.91 0.76 9.97
C GLU A 112 -5.47 -0.09 11.17
N ASN A 113 -5.00 -1.32 10.92
CA ASN A 113 -4.45 -2.18 11.98
C ASN A 113 -3.27 -1.54 12.74
N LYS A 114 -2.39 -0.81 12.02
CA LYS A 114 -1.28 -0.05 12.63
C LYS A 114 -1.74 1.17 13.45
N GLN A 115 -2.91 1.73 13.16
CA GLN A 115 -3.51 2.79 13.97
C GLN A 115 -4.25 2.23 15.20
N LEU A 116 -4.90 1.08 15.07
CA LEU A 116 -5.57 0.39 16.18
C LEU A 116 -4.56 -0.04 17.25
N ALA A 117 -3.45 -0.70 16.87
CA ALA A 117 -2.40 -1.10 17.80
C ALA A 117 -1.85 0.08 18.63
N LYS A 118 -1.61 1.24 17.98
CA LYS A 118 -1.16 2.46 18.66
C LYS A 118 -2.19 3.03 19.64
N LYS A 119 -3.49 2.84 19.39
CA LYS A 119 -4.55 3.28 20.34
C LYS A 119 -4.62 2.36 21.55
N GLU A 120 -4.45 1.05 21.37
CA GLU A 120 -4.43 0.10 22.48
C GLU A 120 -3.23 0.33 23.42
N ASP A 121 -2.05 0.62 22.88
CA ASP A 121 -0.87 0.83 23.73
C ASP A 121 -0.95 2.12 24.54
N ASN A 122 -1.51 3.21 23.97
CA ASN A 122 -1.79 4.43 24.74
C ASN A 122 -2.79 4.16 25.88
N GLN A 123 -3.88 3.41 25.64
CA GLN A 123 -4.83 3.06 26.71
C GLN A 123 -4.20 2.20 27.83
N LYS A 124 -3.16 1.42 27.53
CA LYS A 124 -2.37 0.66 28.52
C LYS A 124 -1.45 1.54 29.36
N GLU A 125 -1.14 2.77 28.93
CA GLU A 125 -0.45 3.77 29.75
C GLU A 125 -1.44 4.57 30.62
N ASP A 126 -2.54 5.08 30.05
CA ASP A 126 -3.57 5.83 30.79
C ASP A 126 -4.14 4.99 31.96
N CYS A 127 -4.38 3.69 31.74
CA CYS A 127 -4.86 2.77 32.78
C CYS A 127 -3.83 2.53 33.91
N LYS A 128 -2.53 2.74 33.67
CA LYS A 128 -1.48 2.69 34.72
C LYS A 128 -1.41 4.00 35.50
N ILE A 129 -1.67 5.14 34.86
CA ILE A 129 -1.67 6.47 35.52
C ILE A 129 -2.84 6.54 36.52
N SER A 130 -4.06 6.22 36.07
CA SER A 130 -5.27 6.25 36.91
C SER A 130 -5.13 5.38 38.18
N LYS A 131 -4.61 4.15 38.05
CA LYS A 131 -4.37 3.24 39.20
C LYS A 131 -3.31 3.72 40.19
N LYS A 132 -2.50 4.73 39.81
CA LYS A 132 -1.49 5.33 40.69
C LYS A 132 -2.07 6.49 41.49
N GLU A 133 -2.87 7.35 40.84
CA GLU A 133 -3.59 8.43 41.51
C GLU A 133 -4.62 7.92 42.54
N GLU A 134 -5.28 6.79 42.24
CA GLU A 134 -6.22 6.15 43.15
C GLU A 134 -5.55 5.66 44.46
N GLN A 135 -4.29 5.22 44.40
CA GLN A 135 -3.53 4.84 45.60
C GLN A 135 -3.06 6.05 46.44
N ASP A 136 -2.58 7.13 45.81
CA ASP A 136 -2.07 8.30 46.55
C ASP A 136 -3.19 9.14 47.20
N ASN A 137 -4.39 9.17 46.61
CA ASN A 137 -5.55 9.83 47.23
C ASN A 137 -6.04 9.08 48.48
N ASN A 138 -6.18 7.75 48.41
CA ASN A 138 -6.58 6.89 49.53
C ASN A 138 -5.58 6.98 50.71
N LYS A 139 -4.31 7.30 50.42
CA LYS A 139 -3.25 7.51 51.41
C LYS A 139 -3.34 8.87 52.14
N LYS A 140 -3.89 9.91 51.51
CA LYS A 140 -4.11 11.23 52.15
C LYS A 140 -5.28 11.22 53.12
N GLU A 141 -6.40 10.59 52.76
CA GLU A 141 -7.63 10.62 53.56
C GLU A 141 -7.44 9.97 54.94
N LYS A 142 -6.68 8.87 55.00
CA LYS A 142 -6.31 8.18 56.25
C LYS A 142 -5.47 9.03 57.23
N ILE A 143 -4.80 10.08 56.77
CA ILE A 143 -3.97 10.94 57.63
C ILE A 143 -4.84 11.97 58.36
N LEU A 144 -5.88 12.51 57.71
CA LEU A 144 -6.69 13.60 58.26
C LEU A 144 -7.56 13.16 59.45
N ASN A 145 -8.17 11.98 59.37
CA ASN A 145 -9.10 11.46 60.40
C ASN A 145 -8.44 11.02 61.72
N SER A 146 -7.10 11.09 61.85
CA SER A 146 -6.38 10.70 63.06
C SER A 146 -6.13 11.83 64.07
N LYS A 147 -6.31 13.10 63.68
CA LYS A 147 -5.95 14.26 64.52
C LYS A 147 -7.06 14.83 65.40
N ASN A 148 -8.32 14.45 65.19
CA ASN A 148 -9.47 14.99 65.93
C ASN A 148 -10.01 14.02 66.99
N LYS A 149 -9.18 13.63 67.97
CA LYS A 149 -9.67 13.02 69.23
C LYS A 149 -8.68 13.19 70.39
N THR A 150 -9.23 13.53 71.56
CA THR A 150 -8.53 14.00 72.78
C THR A 150 -7.82 15.35 72.59
N ASN A 151 -7.72 16.23 73.60
CA ASN A 151 -8.05 16.05 75.01
C ASN A 151 -8.81 17.26 75.59
N THR A 152 -9.67 17.05 76.58
CA THR A 152 -10.47 18.10 77.25
C THR A 152 -10.32 18.01 78.77
N ASN A 153 -10.31 19.17 79.43
CA ASN A 153 -10.48 19.36 80.88
C ASN A 153 -9.29 18.84 81.75
N ASN A 154 -8.91 19.42 82.90
CA ASN A 154 -9.31 20.68 83.59
C ASN A 154 -8.23 21.02 84.66
N ARG A 155 -7.92 22.31 84.91
CA ARG A 155 -7.97 22.97 86.25
C ARG A 155 -7.39 24.37 86.29
N GLN A 156 -7.92 25.17 87.22
CA GLN A 156 -7.49 26.53 87.56
C GLN A 156 -6.38 26.52 88.64
N ALA A 157 -5.54 27.55 88.64
CA ALA A 157 -4.88 28.11 89.82
C ALA A 157 -4.68 29.62 89.62
N LYS A 158 -4.61 30.43 90.70
CA LYS A 158 -4.53 31.91 90.64
C LYS A 158 -3.28 32.45 91.36
N SER A 159 -2.50 33.27 90.68
CA SER A 159 -1.72 34.43 91.20
C SER A 159 -1.21 35.22 89.96
N ARG A 160 -1.10 36.56 89.91
CA ARG A 160 -0.31 37.51 90.74
C ARG A 160 1.19 37.10 90.78
N THR A 161 2.17 37.97 90.50
CA THR A 161 2.15 39.46 90.38
C THR A 161 3.26 39.99 89.45
N GLU A 162 3.08 41.20 88.92
CA GLU A 162 4.07 42.28 88.65
C GLU A 162 5.34 42.11 87.77
N GLU A 163 5.77 43.28 87.26
CA GLU A 163 7.05 43.74 86.66
C GLU A 163 7.86 42.83 85.67
N LYS A 164 8.22 43.25 84.45
CA LYS A 164 8.95 44.47 83.95
C LYS A 164 10.48 44.34 84.15
N ILE A 165 11.25 45.00 83.27
CA ILE A 165 12.73 44.94 83.11
C ILE A 165 13.16 43.67 82.32
N VAL A 166 13.69 43.66 81.09
CA VAL A 166 14.64 44.49 80.29
C VAL A 166 16.08 43.93 80.32
N LYS A 167 16.72 43.80 79.13
CA LYS A 167 18.18 43.57 78.87
C LYS A 167 18.75 42.17 79.23
N GLU A 168 19.90 41.71 78.69
CA GLU A 168 20.60 41.96 77.40
C GLU A 168 21.65 40.84 77.15
N LYS A 169 21.90 40.44 75.88
CA LYS A 169 23.17 39.88 75.34
C LYS A 169 23.84 38.60 75.92
N ALA A 170 24.78 38.09 75.12
CA ALA A 170 25.87 37.13 75.40
C ALA A 170 25.46 35.71 75.87
N VAL A 171 25.86 34.59 75.25
CA VAL A 171 27.11 34.19 74.56
C VAL A 171 28.32 34.05 75.49
N SER A 172 28.56 32.85 76.01
CA SER A 172 29.81 32.09 75.73
C SER A 172 29.84 30.68 76.38
N GLU A 173 30.61 29.80 75.73
CA GLU A 173 31.34 28.60 76.19
C GLU A 173 31.16 28.05 77.63
N SER A 174 31.18 26.72 77.88
CA SER A 174 32.43 25.94 77.75
C SER A 174 32.34 24.40 77.81
N LYS A 175 32.90 23.76 76.77
CA LYS A 175 33.94 22.69 76.73
C LYS A 175 33.91 21.42 77.64
N LYS A 176 34.45 20.31 77.06
CA LYS A 176 34.89 18.97 77.62
C LYS A 176 33.86 17.83 77.47
N LYS A 177 34.19 16.54 77.23
CA LYS A 177 35.43 15.68 77.19
C LYS A 177 35.09 14.43 76.27
N LYS A 178 35.88 13.39 75.90
CA LYS A 178 37.28 12.91 76.08
C LYS A 178 37.63 11.77 75.07
N SER A 179 38.43 12.03 74.02
CA SER A 179 39.18 11.04 73.20
C SER A 179 40.28 11.79 72.42
N ARG A 180 41.59 11.47 72.40
CA ARG A 180 42.43 10.34 72.86
C ARG A 180 42.57 9.16 71.89
N GLU A 181 43.82 8.72 71.76
CA GLU A 181 44.44 7.86 70.73
C GLU A 181 44.86 8.62 69.45
N LYS A 182 46.10 8.46 68.96
CA LYS A 182 47.25 7.71 69.51
C LYS A 182 48.56 8.45 69.25
#